data_AF-A0A438D4D3-F1
#
_entry.id   AF-A0A438D4D3-F1
#
_cell.length_a   1.000
_cell.length_b   1.000
_cell.length_c   1.000
_cell.angle_alpha   90.00
_cell.angle_beta   90.00
_cell.angle_gamma   90.00
#
_symmetry.space_group_name_H-M   'P 1'
#
loop_
_entity.id
_entity.type
_entity.pdbx_description
1 polymer ?
#
loop_
_entity_poly.entity_id
_entity_poly.type
_entity_poly.pdbx_seq_one_letter_code
_entity_poly.pdbx_strand_id
1 'polypeptide(L)'
;MQAGGPSYKVELGRRDGRISTKASVQHKLPHPDFSLDQLNTMFSSHGLTQKDMIALSGAHTIGFSHCSRFFKRIYRFSNQNRIDPTLNATYALQLRQMCPTRGMGLFTSDQALFTDTRSRPTVNQFAASNAAFGRAFVSAITKLGRVGVKTGNQGEIRHDCTSVN
;
A
#
# COMPACT_ATOMS: atom_id res chain seq x y z
N MET A 1 7.38 14.54 15.63
CA MET A 1 7.65 13.17 16.15
C MET A 1 8.05 12.26 15.00
N GLN A 2 8.81 11.20 15.27
CA GLN A 2 9.06 10.11 14.30
C GLN A 2 8.11 8.94 14.61
N ALA A 3 7.73 8.14 13.61
CA ALA A 3 6.67 7.12 13.73
C ALA A 3 7.12 5.78 14.36
N GLY A 4 8.26 5.72 15.06
CA GLY A 4 8.72 4.52 15.78
C GLY A 4 9.17 3.33 14.92
N GLY A 5 9.21 3.46 13.59
CA GLY A 5 9.65 2.41 12.67
C GLY A 5 11.16 2.12 12.68
N PRO A 6 11.61 1.06 11.98
CA PRO A 6 13.02 0.69 11.92
C PRO A 6 13.88 1.74 11.19
N SER A 7 15.03 2.09 11.77
CA SER A 7 16.02 2.94 11.13
C SER A 7 16.87 2.17 10.11
N TYR A 8 17.20 2.78 8.98
CA TYR A 8 18.06 2.21 7.93
C TYR A 8 18.77 3.33 7.15
N LYS A 9 19.91 3.01 6.52
CA LYS A 9 20.61 3.95 5.64
C LYS A 9 19.93 3.96 4.27
N VAL A 10 19.49 5.13 3.82
CA VAL A 10 18.84 5.33 2.52
C VAL A 10 19.90 5.49 1.43
N GLU A 11 19.74 4.78 0.31
CA GLU A 11 20.58 4.95 -0.88
C GLU A 11 20.34 6.33 -1.53
N LEU A 12 21.40 7.04 -1.91
CA LEU A 12 21.34 8.41 -2.45
C LEU A 12 21.70 8.45 -3.96
N GLY A 13 21.77 9.64 -4.56
CA GLY A 13 22.20 9.83 -5.96
C GLY A 13 21.09 9.77 -7.02
N ARG A 14 19.81 9.76 -6.61
CA ARG A 14 18.68 9.97 -7.52
C ARG A 14 18.65 11.41 -8.04
N ARG A 15 18.08 11.59 -9.23
CA ARG A 15 17.89 12.88 -9.91
C ARG A 15 16.43 13.09 -10.33
N ASP A 16 16.04 14.35 -10.47
CA ASP A 16 14.66 14.72 -10.74
C ASP A 16 14.27 14.45 -12.20
N GLY A 17 12.99 14.10 -12.42
CA GLY A 17 12.42 13.91 -13.75
C GLY A 17 11.78 15.19 -14.30
N ARG A 18 11.87 15.38 -15.62
CA ARG A 18 11.33 16.56 -16.34
C ARG A 18 9.88 16.42 -16.82
N ILE A 19 9.22 15.29 -16.52
CA ILE A 19 7.89 14.95 -17.05
C ILE A 19 7.03 14.43 -15.91
N SER A 20 5.86 15.04 -15.73
CA SER A 20 4.78 14.56 -14.85
C SER A 20 3.46 14.77 -15.56
N THR A 21 2.71 13.70 -15.84
CA THR A 21 1.43 13.78 -16.54
C THR A 21 0.40 12.82 -15.94
N LYS A 22 -0.90 13.09 -16.15
CA LYS A 22 -1.96 12.15 -15.77
C LYS A 22 -1.74 10.75 -16.37
N ALA A 23 -1.31 10.71 -17.64
CA ALA A 23 -1.01 9.47 -18.36
C ALA A 23 0.20 8.72 -17.78
N SER A 24 1.21 9.40 -17.22
CA SER A 24 2.37 8.71 -16.64
C SER A 24 2.04 7.95 -15.35
N VAL A 25 0.93 8.29 -14.68
CA VAL A 25 0.43 7.67 -13.43
C VAL A 25 -0.71 6.66 -13.68
N GLN A 26 -1.49 6.84 -14.76
CA GLN A 26 -2.67 6.00 -15.03
C GLN A 26 -2.29 4.51 -15.16
N HIS A 27 -3.04 3.64 -14.48
CA HIS A 27 -2.78 2.20 -14.34
C HIS A 27 -1.44 1.82 -13.67
N LYS A 28 -0.69 2.79 -13.09
CA LYS A 28 0.57 2.55 -12.36
C LYS A 28 0.46 2.62 -10.84
N LEU A 29 -0.76 2.59 -10.29
CA LEU A 29 -1.03 2.57 -8.85
C LEU A 29 -2.02 1.44 -8.52
N PRO A 30 -1.83 0.68 -7.42
CA PRO A 30 -2.80 -0.30 -6.97
C PRO A 30 -4.09 0.37 -6.48
N HIS A 31 -5.24 -0.27 -6.71
CA HIS A 31 -6.53 0.19 -6.21
C HIS A 31 -6.97 -0.63 -4.98
N PRO A 32 -7.60 -0.03 -3.95
CA PRO A 32 -7.94 -0.71 -2.68
C PRO A 32 -9.01 -1.82 -2.76
N ASP A 33 -9.52 -2.15 -3.95
CA ASP A 33 -10.35 -3.34 -4.21
C ASP A 33 -9.69 -4.39 -5.13
N PHE A 34 -8.38 -4.29 -5.37
CA PHE A 34 -7.59 -5.33 -6.04
C PHE A 34 -7.54 -6.64 -5.24
N SER A 35 -7.66 -7.77 -5.95
CA SER A 35 -7.37 -9.12 -5.45
C SER A 35 -5.87 -9.35 -5.23
N LEU A 36 -5.50 -10.42 -4.52
CA LEU A 36 -4.09 -10.78 -4.34
C LEU A 36 -3.36 -10.96 -5.68
N ASP A 37 -4.00 -11.54 -6.70
CA ASP A 37 -3.39 -11.71 -8.03
C ASP A 37 -3.16 -10.38 -8.75
N GLN A 38 -4.12 -9.45 -8.66
CA GLN A 38 -3.92 -8.10 -9.20
C GLN A 38 -2.79 -7.36 -8.47
N LEU A 39 -2.68 -7.50 -7.14
CA LEU A 39 -1.55 -6.97 -6.36
C LEU A 39 -0.22 -7.63 -6.73
N ASN A 40 -0.19 -8.96 -6.91
CA ASN A 40 0.99 -9.71 -7.33
C ASN A 40 1.49 -9.22 -8.69
N THR A 41 0.62 -9.18 -9.71
CA THR A 41 0.95 -8.69 -11.06
C THR A 41 1.43 -7.23 -11.04
N MET A 42 0.76 -6.38 -10.25
CA MET A 42 1.11 -4.97 -10.10
C MET A 42 2.53 -4.80 -9.55
N PHE A 43 2.85 -5.45 -8.44
CA PHE A 43 4.14 -5.31 -7.77
C PHE A 43 5.26 -6.05 -8.52
N SER A 44 4.99 -7.21 -9.14
CA SER A 44 5.98 -7.94 -9.93
C SER A 44 6.40 -7.17 -11.20
N SER A 45 5.49 -6.38 -11.80
CA SER A 45 5.82 -5.48 -12.92
C SER A 45 6.83 -4.37 -12.55
N HIS A 46 7.04 -4.14 -11.24
CA HIS A 46 8.05 -3.24 -10.68
C HIS A 46 9.21 -3.99 -9.99
N GLY A 47 9.36 -5.31 -10.21
CA GLY A 47 10.43 -6.12 -9.65
C GLY A 47 10.29 -6.42 -8.14
N LEU A 48 9.10 -6.20 -7.57
CA LEU A 48 8.80 -6.45 -6.16
C LEU A 48 8.11 -7.80 -6.00
N THR A 49 8.61 -8.63 -5.08
CA THR A 49 8.01 -9.94 -4.79
C THR A 49 6.73 -9.80 -3.96
N GLN A 50 5.91 -10.86 -3.88
CA GLN A 50 4.77 -10.89 -2.95
C GLN A 50 5.18 -10.58 -1.50
N LYS A 51 6.37 -11.01 -1.06
CA LYS A 51 6.89 -10.71 0.29
C LYS A 51 7.24 -9.23 0.46
N ASP A 52 7.76 -8.59 -0.58
CA ASP A 52 8.03 -7.15 -0.59
C ASP A 52 6.73 -6.35 -0.56
N MET A 53 5.73 -6.78 -1.33
CA MET A 53 4.39 -6.19 -1.37
C MET A 53 3.69 -6.29 -0.01
N ILE A 54 3.64 -7.47 0.62
CA ILE A 54 3.07 -7.66 1.96
C ILE A 54 3.81 -6.82 3.02
N ALA A 55 5.14 -6.70 2.91
CA ALA A 55 5.92 -5.85 3.81
C ALA A 55 5.58 -4.36 3.62
N LEU A 56 5.50 -3.87 2.38
CA LEU A 56 5.14 -2.49 2.07
C LEU A 56 3.71 -2.13 2.51
N SER A 57 2.75 -3.06 2.39
CA SER A 57 1.39 -2.89 2.92
C SER A 57 1.36 -2.67 4.45
N GLY A 58 2.40 -3.09 5.18
CA GLY A 58 2.58 -2.74 6.59
C GLY A 58 2.71 -1.23 6.86
N ALA A 59 2.91 -0.39 5.84
CA ALA A 59 2.81 1.07 5.97
C ALA A 59 1.40 1.53 6.42
N HIS A 60 0.35 0.75 6.15
CA HIS A 60 -1.03 1.04 6.61
C HIS A 60 -1.21 0.89 8.14
N THR A 61 -0.16 0.55 8.89
CA THR A 61 -0.15 0.59 10.38
C THR A 61 -0.25 2.01 10.94
N ILE A 62 -0.01 3.04 10.11
CA ILE A 62 -0.16 4.46 10.48
C ILE A 62 -0.91 5.26 9.40
N GLY A 63 -1.43 6.42 9.78
CA GLY A 63 -2.16 7.33 8.89
C GLY A 63 -3.66 7.06 8.86
N PHE A 64 -4.33 7.54 7.80
CA PHE A 64 -5.79 7.48 7.69
C PHE A 64 -6.20 7.08 6.26
N SER A 65 -7.08 6.09 6.14
CA SER A 65 -7.80 5.84 4.90
C SER A 65 -8.88 6.89 4.71
N HIS A 66 -8.98 7.49 3.52
CA HIS A 66 -10.20 8.21 3.17
C HIS A 66 -11.41 7.29 3.29
N CYS A 67 -12.48 7.81 3.90
CA CYS A 67 -13.79 7.17 3.92
C CYS A 67 -14.14 6.63 2.50
N SER A 68 -13.92 7.30 1.37
CA SER A 68 -14.35 6.78 0.04
C SER A 68 -13.86 5.38 -0.41
N ARG A 69 -12.82 4.80 0.19
CA ARG A 69 -12.00 3.75 -0.44
C ARG A 69 -12.46 2.30 -0.27
N PHE A 70 -13.53 2.06 0.47
CA PHE A 70 -13.89 0.70 0.85
C PHE A 70 -15.37 0.42 1.11
N PHE A 71 -16.23 1.44 1.07
CA PHE A 71 -17.63 1.43 1.54
C PHE A 71 -18.44 0.17 1.19
N LYS A 72 -18.18 -0.41 0.01
CA LYS A 72 -18.66 -1.72 -0.42
C LYS A 72 -18.59 -2.74 0.74
N ARG A 73 -17.41 -2.91 1.38
CA ARG A 73 -17.15 -3.84 2.49
C ARG A 73 -18.07 -3.69 3.70
N ILE A 74 -18.57 -2.49 4.00
CA ILE A 74 -19.43 -2.28 5.19
C ILE A 74 -20.90 -1.99 4.87
N TYR A 75 -21.29 -1.75 3.61
CA TYR A 75 -22.70 -1.48 3.25
C TYR A 75 -23.25 -2.26 2.05
N ARG A 76 -22.42 -2.64 1.07
CA ARG A 76 -22.82 -3.29 -0.20
C ARG A 76 -21.66 -4.12 -0.76
N PHE A 77 -21.34 -5.26 -0.13
CA PHE A 77 -20.19 -6.07 -0.51
C PHE A 77 -20.52 -7.01 -1.68
N SER A 78 -21.65 -7.72 -1.61
CA SER A 78 -22.25 -8.46 -2.72
C SER A 78 -23.78 -8.38 -2.68
N ASN A 79 -24.46 -9.00 -3.65
CA ASN A 79 -25.92 -9.10 -3.66
C ASN A 79 -26.48 -9.91 -2.47
N GLN A 80 -25.69 -10.85 -1.95
CA GLN A 80 -26.02 -11.70 -0.80
C GLN A 80 -25.56 -11.06 0.52
N ASN A 81 -24.40 -10.39 0.53
CA ASN A 81 -23.72 -9.94 1.73
C ASN A 81 -23.64 -8.41 1.81
N ARG A 82 -24.33 -7.80 2.79
CA ARG A 82 -24.29 -6.35 3.06
C ARG A 82 -22.99 -5.89 3.73
N ILE A 83 -22.31 -6.79 4.44
CA ILE A 83 -20.98 -6.60 5.02
C ILE A 83 -20.10 -7.72 4.46
N ASP A 84 -18.84 -7.42 4.19
CA ASP A 84 -17.81 -8.37 3.82
C ASP A 84 -17.69 -9.46 4.92
N PRO A 85 -17.96 -10.75 4.61
CA PRO A 85 -17.88 -11.83 5.60
C PRO A 85 -16.49 -12.03 6.22
N THR A 86 -15.44 -11.45 5.63
CA THR A 86 -14.06 -11.53 6.13
C THR A 86 -13.69 -10.36 7.05
N LEU A 87 -14.53 -9.32 7.12
CA LEU A 87 -14.39 -8.20 8.06
C LEU A 87 -15.05 -8.56 9.40
N ASN A 88 -14.39 -8.24 10.52
CA ASN A 88 -14.98 -8.44 11.84
C ASN A 88 -16.28 -7.61 11.98
N ALA A 89 -17.40 -8.27 12.32
CA ALA A 89 -18.71 -7.63 12.35
C ALA A 89 -18.82 -6.46 13.34
N THR A 90 -18.22 -6.58 14.54
CA THR A 90 -18.18 -5.49 15.53
C THR A 90 -17.40 -4.30 15.02
N TYR A 91 -16.24 -4.53 14.39
CA TYR A 91 -15.45 -3.47 13.78
C TYR A 91 -16.16 -2.84 12.57
N ALA A 92 -16.89 -3.63 11.76
CA ALA A 92 -17.73 -3.11 10.68
C ALA A 92 -18.85 -2.18 11.21
N LEU A 93 -19.41 -2.46 12.39
CA LEU A 93 -20.39 -1.57 13.04
C LEU A 93 -19.74 -0.29 13.59
N GLN A 94 -18.54 -0.36 14.16
CA GLN A 94 -17.75 0.82 14.56
C GLN A 94 -17.38 1.70 13.35
N LEU A 95 -16.94 1.08 12.25
CA LEU A 95 -16.65 1.76 10.98
C LEU A 95 -17.91 2.44 10.40
N ARG A 96 -19.10 1.86 10.54
CA ARG A 96 -20.38 2.51 10.17
C ARG A 96 -20.74 3.72 11.03
N GLN A 97 -20.30 3.77 12.29
CA GLN A 97 -20.50 4.95 13.15
C GLN A 97 -19.56 6.09 12.74
N MET A 98 -18.28 5.78 12.52
CA MET A 98 -17.25 6.76 12.12
C MET A 98 -17.43 7.26 10.68
N CYS A 99 -17.77 6.35 9.77
CA CYS A 99 -17.95 6.59 8.35
C CYS A 99 -19.38 6.17 7.91
N PRO A 100 -20.44 6.98 8.17
CA PRO A 100 -21.84 6.65 7.88
C PRO A 100 -22.17 6.62 6.37
N THR A 101 -23.46 6.52 5.99
CA THR A 101 -23.90 6.50 4.58
C THR A 101 -23.57 7.77 3.77
N ARG A 102 -23.06 8.84 4.41
CA ARG A 102 -22.44 10.01 3.76
C ARG A 102 -20.90 9.99 3.79
N GLY A 103 -20.31 8.80 3.77
CA GLY A 103 -18.86 8.55 3.73
C GLY A 103 -18.49 7.45 4.71
N MET A 104 -18.42 6.15 4.37
CA MET A 104 -17.27 5.55 3.65
C MET A 104 -16.84 4.10 4.13
N GLY A 105 -15.83 3.41 3.54
CA GLY A 105 -14.43 3.20 4.13
C GLY A 105 -13.04 0.92 5.52
N LEU A 106 -11.71 0.82 5.92
CA LEU A 106 -10.73 -0.30 5.79
C LEU A 106 -10.65 -0.92 4.38
N PHE A 107 -9.51 -0.80 3.67
CA PHE A 107 -9.37 -1.29 2.29
C PHE A 107 -9.66 -2.79 2.13
N THR A 108 -10.08 -3.23 0.95
CA THR A 108 -10.26 -4.67 0.64
C THR A 108 -8.91 -5.33 0.35
N SER A 109 -7.98 -4.59 -0.27
CA SER A 109 -6.62 -5.03 -0.58
C SER A 109 -5.87 -5.57 0.64
N ASP A 110 -6.00 -4.90 1.80
CA ASP A 110 -5.32 -5.29 3.03
C ASP A 110 -5.85 -6.63 3.56
N GLN A 111 -7.17 -6.83 3.45
CA GLN A 111 -7.84 -8.05 3.86
C GLN A 111 -7.45 -9.23 2.96
N ALA A 112 -7.32 -9.00 1.64
CA ALA A 112 -6.92 -10.02 0.68
C ALA A 112 -5.58 -10.69 1.05
N LEU A 113 -4.65 -9.93 1.65
CA LEU A 113 -3.37 -10.47 2.13
C LEU A 113 -3.52 -11.51 3.25
N PHE A 114 -4.53 -11.36 4.11
CA PHE A 114 -4.78 -12.28 5.23
C PHE A 114 -5.74 -13.43 4.87
N THR A 115 -6.71 -13.19 3.99
CA THR A 115 -7.72 -14.20 3.64
C THR A 115 -7.22 -15.22 2.63
N ASP A 116 -6.39 -14.80 1.67
CA ASP A 116 -5.78 -15.68 0.69
C ASP A 116 -4.72 -16.59 1.34
N THR A 117 -4.83 -17.89 1.10
CA THR A 117 -3.98 -18.91 1.72
C THR A 117 -2.50 -18.81 1.32
N ARG A 118 -2.19 -18.15 0.19
CA ARG A 118 -0.83 -17.97 -0.33
C ARG A 118 -0.04 -16.94 0.48
N SER A 119 -0.67 -15.81 0.81
CA SER A 119 -0.05 -14.70 1.54
C SER A 119 -0.19 -14.82 3.07
N ARG A 120 -1.27 -15.46 3.57
CA ARG A 120 -1.57 -15.60 5.00
C ARG A 120 -0.40 -16.07 5.88
N PRO A 121 0.46 -17.05 5.49
CA PRO A 121 1.60 -17.46 6.30
C PRO A 121 2.62 -16.33 6.53
N THR A 122 2.81 -15.45 5.55
CA THR A 122 3.71 -14.29 5.66
C THR A 122 3.10 -13.21 6.56
N VAL A 123 1.79 -12.96 6.45
CA VAL A 123 1.08 -12.03 7.34
C VAL A 123 1.16 -12.51 8.80
N ASN A 124 0.92 -13.81 9.04
CA ASN A 124 1.08 -14.41 10.37
C ASN A 124 2.52 -14.28 10.90
N GLN A 125 3.54 -14.51 10.06
CA GLN A 125 4.96 -14.35 10.46
C GLN A 125 5.29 -12.91 10.88
N PHE A 126 4.76 -11.91 10.17
CA PHE A 126 5.00 -10.50 10.49
C PHE A 126 4.22 -10.06 11.74
N ALA A 127 2.96 -10.48 11.90
CA ALA A 127 2.17 -10.23 13.10
C ALA A 127 2.78 -10.86 14.37
N ALA A 128 3.42 -12.02 14.24
CA ALA A 128 4.12 -12.70 15.33
C ALA A 128 5.53 -12.13 15.63
N SER A 129 6.09 -11.24 14.79
CA SER A 129 7.45 -10.73 15.00
C SER A 129 7.70 -9.38 14.33
N ASN A 130 7.63 -8.31 15.14
CA ASN A 130 8.04 -6.95 14.76
C ASN A 130 9.47 -6.90 14.19
N ALA A 131 10.37 -7.76 14.65
CA ALA A 131 11.74 -7.85 14.14
C ALA A 131 11.83 -8.51 12.76
N ALA A 132 10.99 -9.51 12.46
CA ALA A 132 10.88 -10.09 11.12
C ALA A 132 10.21 -9.11 10.14
N PHE A 133 9.12 -8.47 10.57
CA PHE A 133 8.45 -7.40 9.83
C PHE A 133 9.41 -6.25 9.51
N GLY A 134 10.10 -5.67 10.49
CA GLY A 134 10.99 -4.53 10.30
C GLY A 134 12.12 -4.80 9.31
N ARG A 135 12.73 -6.00 9.34
CA ARG A 135 13.74 -6.42 8.35
C ARG A 135 13.15 -6.55 6.93
N ALA A 136 11.93 -7.11 6.82
CA ALA A 136 11.24 -7.22 5.53
C ALA A 136 10.86 -5.83 4.98
N PHE A 137 10.34 -4.94 5.83
CA PHE A 137 9.98 -3.57 5.49
C PHE A 137 11.18 -2.78 4.95
N VAL A 138 12.32 -2.81 5.66
CA VAL A 138 13.56 -2.15 5.22
C VAL A 138 14.06 -2.71 3.87
N SER A 139 13.98 -4.02 3.66
CA SER A 139 14.34 -4.62 2.36
C SER A 139 13.41 -4.15 1.24
N ALA A 140 12.10 -4.17 1.48
CA ALA A 140 11.08 -3.85 0.49
C ALA A 140 11.04 -2.34 0.13
N ILE A 141 11.18 -1.44 1.10
CA ILE A 141 11.25 0.00 0.85
C ILE A 141 12.54 0.39 0.12
N THR A 142 13.66 -0.30 0.40
CA THR A 142 14.91 -0.12 -0.35
C THR A 142 14.74 -0.54 -1.82
N LYS A 143 14.09 -1.69 -2.08
CA LYS A 143 13.76 -2.11 -3.46
C LYS A 143 12.83 -1.13 -4.17
N LEU A 144 11.74 -0.70 -3.51
CA LEU A 144 10.81 0.30 -4.07
C LEU A 144 11.55 1.60 -4.42
N GLY A 145 12.47 2.03 -3.56
CA GLY A 145 13.35 3.19 -3.80
C GLY A 145 14.33 3.04 -4.99
N ARG A 146 14.41 1.88 -5.65
CA ARG A 146 15.20 1.68 -6.88
C ARG A 146 14.33 1.64 -8.16
N VAL A 147 13.01 1.64 -8.04
CA VAL A 147 12.10 1.57 -9.20
C VAL A 147 12.15 2.86 -10.01
N GLY A 148 12.52 2.76 -11.29
CA GLY A 148 12.47 3.88 -12.25
C GLY A 148 13.43 5.05 -11.96
N VAL A 149 14.48 4.84 -11.15
CA VAL A 149 15.40 5.90 -10.74
C VAL A 149 16.18 6.51 -11.92
N LYS A 150 16.44 7.81 -11.82
CA LYS A 150 17.33 8.56 -12.71
C LYS A 150 18.65 8.84 -12.01
N THR A 151 19.78 8.62 -12.69
CA THR A 151 21.14 8.86 -12.18
C THR A 151 22.00 9.56 -13.23
N GLY A 152 23.22 9.98 -12.87
CA GLY A 152 24.15 10.63 -13.80
C GLY A 152 23.55 11.88 -14.45
N ASN A 153 23.37 11.87 -15.77
CA ASN A 153 22.81 12.98 -16.55
C ASN A 153 21.34 12.77 -16.97
N GLN A 154 20.65 11.75 -16.45
CA GLN A 154 19.29 11.35 -16.87
C GLN A 154 18.16 12.28 -16.36
N GLY A 155 18.50 13.36 -15.65
CA GLY A 155 17.58 14.25 -14.94
C GLY A 155 18.27 15.56 -14.52
N GLU A 156 17.77 16.23 -13.49
CA GLU A 156 18.36 17.44 -12.89
C GLU A 156 18.54 17.32 -11.37
N ILE A 157 18.93 18.43 -10.74
CA ILE A 157 18.60 18.72 -9.34
C ILE A 157 17.70 19.95 -9.42
N ARG A 158 16.44 19.85 -8.99
CA ARG A 158 15.52 21.01 -9.00
C ARG A 158 15.88 22.01 -7.91
N HIS A 159 15.66 23.29 -8.21
CA HIS A 159 15.71 24.36 -7.19
C HIS A 159 14.37 24.56 -6.50
N ASP A 160 13.26 24.31 -7.21
CA ASP A 160 11.90 24.20 -6.67
C ASP A 160 11.32 22.83 -7.02
N CYS A 161 10.82 22.12 -6.02
CA CYS A 161 10.20 20.81 -6.21
C CYS A 161 8.88 20.85 -7.01
N THR A 162 8.21 22.01 -7.13
CA THR A 162 6.91 22.12 -7.82
C THR A 162 7.02 22.33 -9.33
N SER A 163 8.15 22.85 -9.81
CA SER A 163 8.43 23.15 -11.22
C SER A 163 9.53 22.25 -11.82
N VAL A 164 9.88 22.51 -13.08
CA VAL A 164 11.13 22.05 -13.71
C VAL A 164 12.04 23.27 -13.89
N ASN A 165 13.36 23.05 -13.88
CA ASN A 165 14.34 24.11 -14.11
C ASN A 165 14.35 24.59 -15.58
#